data_AF-A0AAV0UR72-F1
#
_entry.id   AF-A0AAV0UR72-F1
#
_cell.length_a   1.000
_cell.length_b   1.000
_cell.length_c   1.000
_cell.angle_alpha   90.00
_cell.angle_beta   90.00
_cell.angle_gamma   90.00
#
_symmetry.space_group_name_H-M   'P 1'
#
loop_
_entity.id
_entity.type
_entity.pdbx_description
1 polymer ?
#
loop_
_entity_poly.entity_id
_entity_poly.type
_entity_poly.pdbx_seq_one_letter_code
_entity_poly.pdbx_strand_id
1 'polypeptide(L)'
;MELRRRCRRNVRVAEFVLVDACNKTIRTDGNGAIPSNTKKLTLFAGLVEVLYARNAWLAVRVDIWTSRNICYRQVKFSTVYLHKGFNDNDQVNQDLLEMIPTNAWKTLQQVEKLEFTMSDRGNLPALTADELTEVLTDVVQKIVETFKAVQVQILQTSTSQRAKFEYELLQHLPELEVLVVKRQRTGDSYVLFALPLLDENFQWDPKALLEKGELDSVYIPDGFNAPNFSDTTDRPMVFIGYSMMDEKKSSLDNTWPLVVEWPVELQLSSQVTQTPMSSEAISFVELIASCRKKFIEQWRRRKNFIAELRRRVIVLEYDALDFSQVFFMLQEQLDVQAPLRIMVLRLEFTTAYFFTNCMSDLRVSLLSGDDGVSPVIVSLDASSISHNSDDGADSQACVIQFLEFTQNGLLQHFYGH
;
A
#
# COMPACT_ATOMS: atom_id res chain seq x y z
N MET A 1 9.48 5.08 -12.45
CA MET A 1 9.21 3.85 -11.67
C MET A 1 10.35 3.52 -10.74
N GLU A 2 11.60 3.52 -11.21
CA GLU A 2 12.78 3.18 -10.40
C GLU A 2 12.95 4.00 -9.10
N LEU A 3 12.72 5.32 -9.13
CA LEU A 3 12.80 6.16 -7.92
C LEU A 3 11.78 5.75 -6.85
N ARG A 4 10.55 5.39 -7.25
CA ARG A 4 9.52 4.88 -6.30
C ARG A 4 9.96 3.55 -5.69
N ARG A 5 10.55 2.68 -6.51
CA ARG A 5 11.08 1.38 -6.09
C ARG A 5 12.20 1.54 -5.06
N ARG A 6 13.21 2.37 -5.35
CA ARG A 6 14.35 2.63 -4.43
C ARG A 6 13.91 3.31 -3.13
N CYS A 7 13.00 4.27 -3.21
CA CYS A 7 12.53 5.00 -2.04
C CYS A 7 11.41 4.28 -1.26
N ARG A 8 10.86 3.17 -1.79
CA ARG A 8 9.68 2.45 -1.27
C ARG A 8 8.50 3.38 -0.96
N ARG A 9 8.32 4.42 -1.79
CA ARG A 9 7.40 5.53 -1.54
C ARG A 9 6.76 6.01 -2.82
N ASN A 10 5.58 6.61 -2.68
CA ASN A 10 4.96 7.35 -3.76
C ASN A 10 5.68 8.68 -3.97
N VAL A 11 6.52 8.69 -5.02
CA VAL A 11 7.30 9.86 -5.44
C VAL A 11 6.79 10.37 -6.79
N ARG A 12 6.66 11.68 -6.92
CA ARG A 12 6.38 12.40 -8.17
C ARG A 12 7.56 13.31 -8.46
N VAL A 13 7.98 13.36 -9.73
CA VAL A 13 9.04 14.24 -10.18
C VAL A 13 8.53 15.00 -11.39
N ALA A 14 8.62 16.31 -11.34
CA ALA A 14 8.32 17.20 -12.47
C ALA A 14 9.58 18.01 -12.78
N GLU A 15 10.19 17.75 -13.93
CA GLU A 15 11.33 18.52 -14.39
C GLU A 15 10.86 19.84 -15.01
N PHE A 16 11.56 20.93 -14.67
CA PHE A 16 11.34 22.22 -15.29
C PHE A 16 12.18 22.30 -16.56
N VAL A 17 11.52 22.49 -17.70
CA VAL A 17 12.20 22.86 -18.95
C VAL A 17 12.68 24.30 -18.79
N LEU A 18 13.94 24.47 -18.41
CA LEU A 18 14.54 25.78 -18.23
C LEU A 18 14.83 26.40 -19.60
N VAL A 19 13.98 27.34 -20.02
CA VAL A 19 14.32 28.35 -21.02
C VAL A 19 15.08 29.45 -20.27
N ASP A 20 16.41 29.46 -20.38
CA ASP A 20 17.36 30.49 -19.92
C ASP A 20 16.88 31.39 -18.76
N ALA A 21 17.24 31.03 -17.51
CA ALA A 21 17.09 31.94 -16.37
C ALA A 21 18.33 31.94 -15.47
N CYS A 22 19.22 32.89 -15.80
CA CYS A 22 20.42 33.29 -15.07
C CYS A 22 20.14 33.83 -13.66
N ASN A 23 21.16 33.68 -12.80
CA ASN A 23 21.56 34.55 -11.69
C ASN A 23 20.56 34.82 -10.55
N LYS A 24 20.51 33.90 -9.57
CA LYS A 24 20.23 34.25 -8.17
C LYS A 24 21.34 33.78 -7.23
N THR A 25 21.77 34.67 -6.35
CA THR A 25 22.82 34.51 -5.32
C THR A 25 22.45 33.38 -4.35
N ILE A 26 23.41 32.50 -4.08
CA ILE A 26 23.26 31.35 -3.17
C ILE A 26 23.98 31.69 -1.86
N ARG A 27 23.30 31.55 -0.72
CA ARG A 27 23.92 31.66 0.60
C ARG A 27 24.57 30.33 0.96
N THR A 28 25.87 30.36 1.19
CA THR A 28 26.66 29.27 1.79
C THR A 28 27.13 29.76 3.15
N ASP A 29 26.62 29.19 4.23
CA ASP A 29 27.11 29.50 5.57
C ASP A 29 28.39 28.68 5.82
N GLY A 30 29.56 29.25 5.46
CA GLY A 30 30.87 28.70 5.81
C GLY A 30 31.88 28.61 4.65
N ASN A 31 32.86 29.52 4.65
CA ASN A 31 34.18 29.54 3.97
C ASN A 31 34.36 29.12 2.50
N GLY A 32 33.28 28.87 1.75
CA GLY A 32 33.35 28.55 0.32
C GLY A 32 32.30 29.28 -0.49
N ALA A 33 32.23 30.61 -0.39
CA ALA A 33 31.40 31.40 -1.29
C ALA A 33 31.86 31.15 -2.74
N ILE A 34 31.05 30.42 -3.51
CA ILE A 34 31.35 30.17 -4.93
C ILE A 34 31.28 31.53 -5.66
N PRO A 35 32.38 32.00 -6.27
CA PRO A 35 32.41 33.32 -6.90
C PRO A 35 31.35 33.44 -8.00
N SER A 36 30.70 34.59 -8.08
CA SER A 36 29.57 34.88 -8.98
C SER A 36 29.91 34.78 -10.48
N ASN A 37 31.18 34.65 -10.85
CA ASN A 37 31.67 34.67 -12.24
C ASN A 37 32.00 33.29 -12.83
N THR A 38 31.72 32.17 -12.14
CA THR A 38 31.87 30.83 -12.74
C THR A 38 30.63 30.45 -13.54
N LYS A 39 30.83 30.11 -14.82
CA LYS A 39 29.79 29.58 -15.73
C LYS A 39 29.18 28.33 -15.08
N LYS A 40 27.96 28.48 -14.55
CA LYS A 40 27.16 27.38 -14.00
C LYS A 40 26.40 26.74 -15.14
N LEU A 41 26.44 25.42 -15.22
CA LEU A 41 25.63 24.65 -16.16
C LEU A 41 24.61 23.83 -15.36
N THR A 42 23.33 24.09 -15.55
CA THR A 42 22.26 23.33 -14.89
C THR A 42 22.16 21.95 -15.52
N LEU A 43 22.17 20.93 -14.68
CA LEU A 43 22.05 19.52 -15.07
C LEU A 43 20.64 18.99 -14.83
N PHE A 44 19.97 19.51 -13.81
CA PHE A 44 18.59 19.19 -13.47
C PHE A 44 17.98 20.33 -12.67
N ALA A 45 16.71 20.65 -12.92
CA ALA A 45 15.91 21.48 -12.05
C ALA A 45 14.50 20.94 -12.05
N GLY A 46 13.96 20.60 -10.88
CA GLY A 46 12.64 19.98 -10.82
C GLY A 46 12.01 20.06 -9.45
N LEU A 47 10.71 19.81 -9.44
CA LEU A 47 9.92 19.56 -8.24
C LEU A 47 9.94 18.06 -7.94
N VAL A 48 10.29 17.70 -6.71
CA VAL A 48 10.21 16.34 -6.18
C VAL A 48 9.17 16.35 -5.08
N GLU A 49 8.12 15.56 -5.24
CA GLU A 49 7.07 15.39 -4.24
C GLU A 49 7.07 13.97 -3.70
N VAL A 50 7.01 13.83 -2.38
CA VAL A 50 6.99 12.53 -1.70
C VAL A 50 5.76 12.47 -0.83
N LEU A 51 4.98 11.39 -0.97
CA LEU A 51 3.87 11.13 -0.07
C LEU A 51 4.41 10.60 1.27
N TYR A 52 3.98 11.24 2.35
CA TYR A 52 4.32 10.91 3.73
C TYR A 52 3.04 10.67 4.53
N ALA A 53 3.03 9.60 5.33
CA ALA A 53 1.90 9.13 6.13
C ALA A 53 0.60 8.97 5.31
N ARG A 54 0.71 8.68 4.01
CA ARG A 54 -0.39 8.68 2.99
C ARG A 54 -1.20 9.97 2.87
N ASN A 55 -0.86 11.00 3.64
CA ASN A 55 -1.74 12.13 3.88
C ASN A 55 -1.09 13.48 3.70
N ALA A 56 0.24 13.56 3.59
CA ALA A 56 0.97 14.79 3.34
C ALA A 56 1.92 14.63 2.15
N TRP A 57 1.85 15.55 1.20
CA TRP A 57 2.85 15.68 0.14
C TRP A 57 3.96 16.61 0.61
N LEU A 58 5.18 16.07 0.70
CA LEU A 58 6.41 16.81 0.95
C LEU A 58 6.98 17.21 -0.41
N ALA A 59 6.82 18.47 -0.79
CA ALA A 59 7.24 18.98 -2.09
C ALA A 59 8.49 19.86 -1.94
N VAL A 60 9.55 19.52 -2.67
CA VAL A 60 10.77 20.31 -2.72
C VAL A 60 11.17 20.66 -4.14
N ARG A 61 11.81 21.81 -4.31
CA ARG A 61 12.53 22.10 -5.55
C ARG A 61 14.00 21.75 -5.40
N VAL A 62 14.49 20.89 -6.28
CA VAL A 62 15.88 20.46 -6.35
C VAL A 62 16.53 21.08 -7.59
N ASP A 63 17.64 21.76 -7.40
CA ASP A 63 18.50 22.23 -8.48
C ASP A 63 19.84 21.47 -8.40
N ILE A 64 20.28 20.90 -9.52
CA ILE A 64 21.59 20.25 -9.68
C ILE A 64 22.36 20.97 -10.79
N TRP A 65 23.60 21.33 -10.53
CA TRP A 65 24.43 22.05 -11.49
C TRP A 65 25.91 21.66 -11.37
N THR A 66 26.67 21.94 -12.41
CA THR A 66 28.12 21.82 -12.39
C THR A 66 28.83 23.18 -12.45
N SER A 67 30.00 23.25 -11.80
CA SER A 67 30.96 24.34 -11.94
C SER A 67 32.37 23.76 -12.02
N ARG A 68 33.10 24.04 -13.11
CA ARG A 68 34.50 23.63 -13.33
C ARG A 68 34.79 22.13 -13.04
N ASN A 69 33.83 21.24 -13.33
CA ASN A 69 33.85 19.77 -13.16
C ASN A 69 33.31 19.20 -11.84
N ILE A 70 32.95 20.05 -10.87
CA ILE A 70 32.30 19.61 -9.62
C ILE A 70 30.80 19.69 -9.79
N CYS A 71 30.08 18.65 -9.36
CA CYS A 71 28.63 18.61 -9.35
C CYS A 71 28.09 19.02 -7.97
N TYR A 72 27.03 19.82 -7.95
CA TYR A 72 26.41 20.36 -6.74
C TYR A 72 24.91 20.17 -6.77
N ARG A 73 24.32 20.02 -5.59
CA ARG A 73 22.88 19.95 -5.36
C ARG A 73 22.44 20.99 -4.34
N GLN A 74 21.26 21.55 -4.52
CA GLN A 74 20.60 22.35 -3.48
C GLN A 74 19.08 22.18 -3.53
N VAL A 75 18.44 22.10 -2.36
CA VAL A 75 16.99 22.30 -2.23
C VAL A 75 16.71 23.80 -2.15
N LYS A 76 16.03 24.37 -3.14
CA LYS A 76 15.76 25.82 -3.20
C LYS A 76 14.62 26.24 -2.29
N PHE A 77 13.58 25.43 -2.23
CA PHE A 77 12.44 25.62 -1.35
C PHE A 77 11.81 24.27 -1.04
N SER A 78 11.04 24.24 0.04
CA SER A 78 10.21 23.13 0.46
C SER A 78 8.83 23.65 0.84
N THR A 79 7.82 22.84 0.63
CA THR A 79 6.45 23.07 1.07
C THR A 79 5.81 21.74 1.43
N VAL A 80 4.82 21.78 2.32
CA VAL A 80 4.03 20.60 2.69
C VAL A 80 2.57 20.95 2.55
N TYR A 81 1.81 20.05 1.92
CA TYR A 81 0.37 20.19 1.79
C TYR A 81 -0.33 18.85 2.02
N LEU A 82 -1.55 18.89 2.55
CA LEU A 82 -2.33 17.69 2.81
C LEU A 82 -2.91 17.11 1.52
N HIS A 83 -2.95 15.79 1.44
CA HIS A 83 -3.59 15.06 0.36
C HIS A 83 -5.12 15.15 0.50
N LYS A 84 -5.83 15.33 -0.62
CA LYS A 84 -7.29 15.56 -0.64
C LYS A 84 -8.12 14.42 -0.03
N GLY A 85 -7.58 13.20 0.04
CA GLY A 85 -8.27 12.01 0.55
C GLY A 85 -8.73 12.09 2.02
N PHE A 86 -8.23 13.05 2.82
CA PHE A 86 -8.72 13.27 4.17
C PHE A 86 -10.16 13.85 4.24
N ASN A 87 -10.70 14.36 3.11
CA ASN A 87 -11.90 15.20 3.10
C ASN A 87 -13.11 14.62 2.33
N ASP A 88 -12.94 13.58 1.51
CA ASP A 88 -13.91 13.32 0.44
C ASP A 88 -15.04 12.33 0.77
N ASN A 89 -14.98 11.58 1.88
CA ASN A 89 -15.96 10.49 2.13
C ASN A 89 -16.97 10.71 3.25
N ASP A 90 -16.95 11.83 3.97
CA ASP A 90 -17.95 12.09 4.99
C ASP A 90 -18.49 13.51 4.88
N GLN A 91 -19.80 13.61 4.67
CA GLN A 91 -20.60 14.82 4.95
C GLN A 91 -20.50 15.31 6.42
N VAL A 92 -19.66 14.66 7.24
CA VAL A 92 -19.52 14.86 8.69
C VAL A 92 -18.33 15.75 9.06
N ASN A 93 -17.29 15.91 8.23
CA ASN A 93 -16.10 16.69 8.63
C ASN A 93 -15.93 17.98 7.81
N GLN A 94 -16.70 19.03 8.16
CA GLN A 94 -16.45 20.40 7.71
C GLN A 94 -15.19 21.05 8.34
N ASP A 95 -14.40 20.27 9.07
CA ASP A 95 -13.23 20.73 9.81
C ASP A 95 -11.96 20.47 8.99
N LEU A 96 -11.69 21.39 8.07
CA LEU A 96 -10.48 21.38 7.24
C LEU A 96 -9.24 21.27 8.15
N LEU A 97 -8.41 20.25 7.89
CA LEU A 97 -7.10 20.10 8.52
C LEU A 97 -6.08 20.98 7.80
N GLU A 98 -5.11 21.49 8.56
CA GLU A 98 -3.97 22.28 8.08
C GLU A 98 -2.66 21.73 8.65
N MET A 99 -1.59 21.91 7.89
CA MET A 99 -0.23 21.60 8.36
C MET A 99 0.23 22.65 9.37
N ILE A 100 0.88 22.21 10.46
CA ILE A 100 1.58 23.14 11.35
C ILE A 100 2.80 23.71 10.60
N PRO A 101 2.97 25.04 10.54
CA PRO A 101 4.13 25.65 9.90
C PRO A 101 5.43 25.15 10.53
N THR A 102 6.36 24.66 9.70
CA THR A 102 7.63 24.09 10.17
C THR A 102 8.79 24.92 9.62
N ASN A 103 9.63 25.45 10.51
CA ASN A 103 10.79 26.29 10.15
C ASN A 103 12.07 25.49 9.89
N ALA A 104 12.04 24.18 10.13
CA ALA A 104 13.21 23.31 10.19
C ALA A 104 13.76 22.86 8.83
N TRP A 105 13.14 23.27 7.73
CA TRP A 105 13.60 22.92 6.37
C TRP A 105 14.86 23.66 5.92
N LYS A 106 15.35 24.63 6.70
CA LYS A 106 16.54 25.43 6.36
C LYS A 106 17.81 24.58 6.23
N THR A 107 17.89 23.46 6.94
CA THR A 107 19.02 22.51 6.84
C THR A 107 19.12 21.88 5.46
N LEU A 108 17.99 21.59 4.81
CA LEU A 108 17.96 21.01 3.45
C LEU A 108 18.39 22.00 2.36
N GLN A 109 18.36 23.30 2.65
CA GLN A 109 18.70 24.35 1.69
C GLN A 109 20.21 24.58 1.52
N GLN A 110 21.04 23.84 2.24
CA GLN A 110 22.49 23.89 2.09
C GLN A 110 22.91 23.33 0.72
N VAL A 111 24.02 23.86 0.20
CA VAL A 111 24.63 23.37 -1.04
C VAL A 111 25.46 22.14 -0.70
N GLU A 112 25.14 21.01 -1.31
CA GLU A 112 25.89 19.76 -1.16
C GLU A 112 26.74 19.52 -2.41
N LYS A 113 27.97 19.04 -2.20
CA LYS A 113 28.84 18.56 -3.27
C LYS A 113 28.49 17.08 -3.53
N LEU A 114 28.27 16.74 -4.79
CA LEU A 114 28.05 15.36 -5.22
C LEU A 114 29.37 14.70 -5.62
N GLU A 115 29.47 13.38 -5.45
CA GLU A 115 30.72 12.62 -5.68
C GLU A 115 31.03 12.34 -7.16
N PHE A 116 30.13 12.72 -8.08
CA PHE A 116 30.32 12.54 -9.52
C PHE A 116 31.30 13.54 -10.13
N THR A 117 32.18 13.07 -11.00
CA THR A 117 33.06 13.91 -11.82
C THR A 117 32.44 14.20 -13.18
N MET A 118 32.46 15.48 -13.58
CA MET A 118 31.97 15.94 -14.89
C MET A 118 33.09 16.17 -15.91
N SER A 119 34.34 15.85 -15.54
CA SER A 119 35.56 16.12 -16.32
C SER A 119 35.59 15.44 -17.70
N ASP A 120 34.95 14.28 -17.84
CA ASP A 120 35.10 13.42 -19.02
C ASP A 120 33.86 13.41 -19.94
N ARG A 121 32.89 14.33 -19.71
CA ARG A 121 31.56 14.30 -20.36
C ARG A 121 31.36 15.29 -21.51
N GLY A 122 32.44 15.86 -22.02
CA GLY A 122 32.42 16.80 -23.14
C GLY A 122 31.77 18.15 -22.83
N ASN A 123 31.36 18.87 -23.89
CA ASN A 123 30.94 20.28 -23.79
C ASN A 123 29.51 20.48 -23.23
N LEU A 124 28.69 19.42 -23.19
CA LEU A 124 27.33 19.42 -22.65
C LEU A 124 27.18 18.24 -21.69
N PRO A 125 27.79 18.31 -20.49
CA PRO A 125 27.67 17.24 -19.52
C PRO A 125 26.21 17.08 -19.09
N ALA A 126 25.75 15.82 -19.03
CA ALA A 126 24.44 15.44 -18.52
C ALA A 126 24.61 14.36 -17.43
N LEU A 127 23.62 14.28 -16.53
CA LEU A 127 23.50 13.16 -15.61
C LEU A 127 22.97 11.95 -16.35
N THR A 128 23.49 10.77 -16.02
CA THR A 128 22.85 9.52 -16.41
C THR A 128 21.55 9.32 -15.61
N ALA A 129 20.67 8.46 -16.11
CA ALA A 129 19.43 8.14 -15.40
C ALA A 129 19.68 7.55 -14.00
N ASP A 130 20.74 6.74 -13.84
CA ASP A 130 21.10 6.14 -12.56
C ASP A 130 21.63 7.17 -11.56
N GLU A 131 22.51 8.08 -11.99
CA GLU A 131 23.04 9.13 -11.13
C GLU A 131 21.96 10.11 -10.69
N LEU A 132 21.07 10.49 -11.61
CA LEU A 132 19.93 11.33 -11.26
C LEU A 132 19.04 10.60 -10.26
N THR A 133 18.75 9.32 -10.49
CA THR A 133 17.94 8.51 -9.57
C THR A 133 18.59 8.43 -8.19
N GLU A 134 19.90 8.19 -8.10
CA GLU A 134 20.66 8.13 -6.85
C GLU A 134 20.59 9.45 -6.07
N VAL A 135 20.85 10.58 -6.75
CA VAL A 135 20.77 11.91 -6.12
C VAL A 135 19.36 12.20 -5.63
N LEU A 136 18.34 11.88 -6.42
CA LEU A 136 16.94 12.07 -6.04
C LEU A 136 16.54 11.13 -4.90
N THR A 137 17.06 9.91 -4.83
CA THR A 137 16.84 9.00 -3.70
C THR A 137 17.39 9.59 -2.39
N ASP A 138 18.62 10.10 -2.39
CA ASP A 138 19.20 10.77 -1.21
C ASP A 138 18.38 12.00 -0.79
N VAL A 139 17.92 12.81 -1.75
CA VAL A 139 17.04 13.95 -1.47
C VAL A 139 15.74 13.50 -0.79
N VAL A 140 15.07 12.49 -1.35
CA VAL A 140 13.82 11.96 -0.81
C VAL A 140 14.01 11.46 0.62
N GLN A 141 15.09 10.71 0.87
CA GLN A 141 15.42 10.21 2.20
C GLN A 141 15.64 11.35 3.21
N LYS A 142 16.49 12.33 2.88
CA LYS A 142 16.76 13.49 3.75
C LYS A 142 15.51 14.30 4.06
N ILE A 143 14.61 14.49 3.08
CA ILE A 143 13.33 15.18 3.26
C ILE A 143 12.45 14.46 4.26
N VAL A 144 12.28 13.16 4.09
CA VAL A 144 11.45 12.31 4.95
C VAL A 144 12.01 12.29 6.37
N GLU A 145 13.31 12.07 6.53
CA GLU A 145 13.97 12.04 7.84
C GLU A 145 13.88 13.38 8.57
N THR A 146 14.16 14.48 7.85
CA THR A 146 14.04 15.84 8.40
C THR A 146 12.61 16.13 8.82
N PHE A 147 11.63 15.83 7.96
CA PHE A 147 10.23 16.07 8.29
C PHE A 147 9.75 15.22 9.47
N LYS A 148 10.09 13.94 9.49
CA LYS A 148 9.78 13.03 10.60
C LYS A 148 10.34 13.56 11.92
N ALA A 149 11.61 13.98 11.95
CA ALA A 149 12.23 14.56 13.14
C ALA A 149 11.48 15.79 13.65
N VAL A 150 10.99 16.63 12.74
CA VAL A 150 10.20 17.83 13.08
C VAL A 150 8.83 17.47 13.63
N GLN A 151 8.13 16.50 13.02
CA GLN A 151 6.84 16.04 13.52
C GLN A 151 6.96 15.41 14.91
N VAL A 152 8.00 14.61 15.13
CA VAL A 152 8.31 14.05 16.46
C VAL A 152 8.66 15.16 17.46
N GLN A 153 9.44 16.17 17.06
CA GLN A 153 9.75 17.30 17.95
C GLN A 153 8.47 18.03 18.37
N ILE A 154 7.56 18.32 17.44
CA ILE A 154 6.26 18.95 17.73
C ILE A 154 5.49 18.10 18.73
N LEU A 155 5.38 16.79 18.50
CA LEU A 155 4.72 15.85 19.40
C LEU A 155 5.35 15.86 20.80
N GLN A 156 6.69 15.81 20.90
CA GLN A 156 7.42 15.79 22.16
C GLN A 156 7.26 17.10 22.96
N THR A 157 7.12 18.23 22.27
CA THR A 157 6.85 19.54 22.91
C THR A 157 5.39 19.76 23.30
N SER A 158 4.48 18.87 22.90
CA SER A 158 3.04 19.03 23.19
C SER A 158 2.68 18.75 24.65
N THR A 159 1.45 19.09 25.05
CA THR A 159 0.94 18.80 26.40
C THR A 159 0.29 17.43 26.53
N SER A 160 -0.05 16.76 25.43
CA SER A 160 -0.75 15.46 25.45
C SER A 160 0.16 14.33 25.92
N GLN A 161 -0.06 13.85 27.15
CA GLN A 161 0.66 12.71 27.71
C GLN A 161 0.30 11.40 26.99
N ARG A 162 -0.98 11.23 26.62
CA ARG A 162 -1.46 10.05 25.89
C ARG A 162 -0.75 9.89 24.55
N ALA A 163 -0.69 10.95 23.75
CA ALA A 163 -0.04 10.91 22.44
C ALA A 163 1.47 10.60 22.53
N LYS A 164 2.14 11.08 23.60
CA LYS A 164 3.56 10.76 23.85
C LYS A 164 3.76 9.32 24.26
N PHE A 165 2.93 8.81 25.18
CA PHE A 165 2.97 7.42 25.60
C PHE A 165 2.78 6.46 24.42
N GLU A 166 1.83 6.74 23.54
CA GLU A 166 1.57 5.92 22.36
C GLU A 166 2.73 5.97 21.37
N TYR A 167 3.36 7.13 21.18
CA TYR A 167 4.60 7.20 20.40
C TYR A 167 5.72 6.38 21.03
N GLU A 168 5.89 6.39 22.35
CA GLU A 168 6.90 5.58 23.03
C GLU A 168 6.70 4.07 22.80
N LEU A 169 5.45 3.61 22.72
CA LEU A 169 5.11 2.23 22.39
C LEU A 169 5.38 1.89 20.92
N LEU A 170 5.12 2.83 20.00
CA LEU A 170 5.18 2.58 18.55
C LEU A 170 6.53 2.91 17.90
N GLN A 171 7.37 3.76 18.49
CA GLN A 171 8.60 4.29 17.86
C GLN A 171 9.61 3.24 17.42
N HIS A 172 9.53 2.03 17.99
CA HIS A 172 10.39 0.91 17.66
C HIS A 172 9.90 0.10 16.45
N LEU A 173 8.67 0.36 15.98
CA LEU A 173 8.11 -0.30 14.80
C LEU A 173 8.74 0.26 13.52
N PRO A 174 9.09 -0.61 12.56
CA PRO A 174 9.68 -0.19 11.30
C PRO A 174 8.69 0.67 10.51
N GLU A 175 9.22 1.63 9.75
CA GLU A 175 8.44 2.48 8.85
C GLU A 175 7.35 3.34 9.53
N LEU A 176 7.35 3.48 10.87
CA LEU A 176 6.45 4.40 11.56
C LEU A 176 6.62 5.83 11.04
N GLU A 177 5.52 6.45 10.67
CA GLU A 177 5.41 7.84 10.29
C GLU A 177 4.50 8.58 11.27
N VAL A 178 4.96 9.74 11.70
CA VAL A 178 4.21 10.63 12.61
C VAL A 178 3.85 11.88 11.84
N LEU A 179 2.57 12.22 11.81
CA LEU A 179 2.06 13.43 11.16
C LEU A 179 1.20 14.22 12.15
N VAL A 180 1.66 15.40 12.54
CA VAL A 180 0.92 16.35 13.36
C VAL A 180 0.25 17.37 12.47
N VAL A 181 -1.06 17.48 12.61
CA VAL A 181 -1.92 18.41 11.89
C VAL A 181 -2.72 19.26 12.87
N LYS A 182 -3.29 20.35 12.38
CA LYS A 182 -4.13 21.24 13.15
C LYS A 182 -5.47 21.40 12.46
N ARG A 183 -6.55 21.53 13.22
CA ARG A 183 -7.88 21.81 12.70
C ARG A 183 -8.04 23.32 12.48
N GLN A 184 -8.41 23.75 11.28
CA GLN A 184 -8.49 25.18 10.94
C GLN A 184 -9.50 25.93 11.81
N ARG A 185 -10.66 25.33 12.08
CA ARG A 185 -11.76 25.99 12.80
C ARG A 185 -11.51 26.14 14.30
N THR A 186 -11.09 25.07 14.97
CA THR A 186 -10.92 25.08 16.43
C THR A 186 -9.50 25.42 16.86
N GLY A 187 -8.54 25.23 15.96
CA GLY A 187 -7.12 25.33 16.26
C GLY A 187 -6.55 24.10 16.97
N ASP A 188 -7.35 23.06 17.17
CA ASP A 188 -6.93 21.86 17.88
C ASP A 188 -5.89 21.08 17.08
N SER A 189 -4.84 20.64 17.74
CA SER A 189 -3.78 19.82 17.12
C SER A 189 -4.08 18.34 17.31
N TYR A 190 -3.75 17.56 16.30
CA TYR A 190 -3.93 16.12 16.27
C TYR A 190 -2.65 15.47 15.78
N VAL A 191 -2.33 14.31 16.33
CA VAL A 191 -1.27 13.45 15.80
C VAL A 191 -1.89 12.25 15.12
N LEU A 192 -1.36 11.92 13.95
CA LEU A 192 -1.63 10.71 13.19
C LEU A 192 -0.37 9.85 13.19
N PHE A 193 -0.48 8.64 13.70
CA PHE A 193 0.51 7.59 13.52
C PHE A 193 0.11 6.75 12.31
N ALA A 194 1.01 6.62 11.35
CA ALA A 194 0.83 5.79 10.16
C ALA A 194 1.92 4.72 10.14
N LEU A 195 1.53 3.46 9.98
CA LEU A 195 2.46 2.34 9.92
C LEU A 195 1.92 1.22 9.02
N PRO A 196 2.77 0.41 8.39
CA PRO A 196 2.33 -0.79 7.70
C PRO A 196 1.64 -1.77 8.68
N LEU A 197 0.49 -2.34 8.30
CA LEU A 197 -0.17 -3.39 9.10
C LEU A 197 0.67 -4.69 9.12
N LEU A 198 1.36 -4.95 8.01
CA LEU A 198 2.07 -6.19 7.74
C LEU A 198 3.54 -5.85 7.53
N ASP A 199 4.42 -6.44 8.35
CA ASP A 199 5.86 -6.39 8.06
C ASP A 199 6.17 -7.16 6.77
N GLU A 200 7.36 -6.90 6.20
CA GLU A 200 7.92 -7.58 5.01
C GLU A 200 8.21 -9.08 5.20
N ASN A 201 7.61 -9.73 6.19
CA ASN A 201 7.76 -11.16 6.39
C ASN A 201 7.26 -11.91 5.15
N PHE A 202 8.09 -12.84 4.64
CA PHE A 202 7.86 -13.68 3.45
C PHE A 202 6.50 -14.38 3.36
N GLN A 203 5.73 -14.44 4.46
CA GLN A 203 4.43 -15.10 4.50
C GLN A 203 3.39 -14.41 3.62
N TRP A 204 3.48 -13.08 3.46
CA TRP A 204 2.56 -12.27 2.66
C TRP A 204 3.33 -11.38 1.66
N ASP A 205 4.36 -11.90 1.02
CA ASP A 205 4.98 -11.19 -0.11
C ASP A 205 4.52 -11.83 -1.42
N PRO A 206 3.58 -11.18 -2.15
CA PRO A 206 3.10 -11.70 -3.43
C PRO A 206 4.22 -11.92 -4.44
N LYS A 207 5.31 -11.15 -4.37
CA LYS A 207 6.46 -11.35 -5.26
C LYS A 207 7.28 -12.55 -4.83
N ALA A 208 7.54 -12.71 -3.53
CA ALA A 208 8.21 -13.90 -3.04
C ALA A 208 7.42 -15.19 -3.36
N LEU A 209 6.08 -15.13 -3.44
CA LEU A 209 5.27 -16.25 -3.90
C LEU A 209 5.54 -16.62 -5.37
N LEU A 210 5.87 -15.66 -6.23
CA LEU A 210 6.20 -15.88 -7.64
C LEU A 210 7.66 -16.27 -7.83
N GLU A 211 8.57 -15.65 -7.07
CA GLU A 211 10.01 -15.87 -7.16
C GLU A 211 10.47 -17.17 -6.50
N LYS A 212 9.80 -17.59 -5.40
CA LYS A 212 10.10 -18.84 -4.68
C LYS A 212 9.10 -19.95 -4.95
N GLY A 213 7.95 -19.65 -5.57
CA GLY A 213 6.98 -20.66 -5.99
C GLY A 213 7.48 -21.42 -7.21
N GLU A 214 7.14 -22.70 -7.29
CA GLU A 214 7.34 -23.50 -8.51
C GLU A 214 6.68 -22.76 -9.69
N LEU A 215 7.47 -22.15 -10.56
CA LEU A 215 7.00 -21.39 -11.74
C LEU A 215 6.09 -22.20 -12.67
N ASP A 216 6.12 -23.52 -12.57
CA ASP A 216 5.22 -24.45 -13.29
C ASP A 216 3.76 -24.42 -12.79
N SER A 217 3.47 -23.62 -11.75
CA SER A 217 2.15 -23.58 -11.09
C SER A 217 1.38 -22.27 -11.13
N VAL A 218 1.94 -21.26 -11.80
CA VAL A 218 1.26 -19.99 -12.09
C VAL A 218 1.10 -19.90 -13.60
N TYR A 219 -0.04 -20.37 -14.11
CA TYR A 219 -0.35 -20.16 -15.52
C TYR A 219 -0.69 -18.68 -15.71
N ILE A 220 0.19 -17.96 -16.43
CA ILE A 220 -0.06 -16.61 -16.92
C ILE A 220 -0.39 -16.77 -18.40
N PRO A 221 -1.66 -16.67 -18.82
CA PRO A 221 -2.01 -16.79 -20.23
C PRO A 221 -1.37 -15.64 -21.03
N ASP A 222 -0.82 -15.95 -22.20
CA ASP A 222 -0.47 -14.95 -23.21
C ASP A 222 -1.74 -14.19 -23.62
N GLY A 223 -1.93 -12.95 -23.13
CA GLY A 223 -2.99 -12.06 -23.61
C GLY A 223 -3.81 -11.31 -22.55
N PHE A 224 -3.72 -11.65 -21.27
CA PHE A 224 -4.28 -10.83 -20.19
C PHE A 224 -3.12 -10.20 -19.42
N ASN A 225 -3.07 -8.86 -19.41
CA ASN A 225 -2.01 -8.09 -18.76
C ASN A 225 -1.72 -8.69 -17.38
N ALA A 226 -0.45 -9.07 -17.17
CA ALA A 226 0.06 -9.67 -15.93
C ALA A 226 -0.65 -9.08 -14.69
N PRO A 227 -0.94 -9.89 -13.65
CA PRO A 227 -1.57 -9.33 -12.45
C PRO A 227 -0.71 -8.15 -12.00
N ASN A 228 -1.36 -7.06 -11.59
CA ASN A 228 -0.77 -5.77 -11.27
C ASN A 228 0.19 -5.83 -10.06
N PHE A 229 1.22 -6.68 -10.11
CA PHE A 229 2.35 -6.70 -9.21
C PHE A 229 3.24 -5.51 -9.60
N SER A 230 2.71 -4.30 -9.42
CA SER A 230 3.60 -3.15 -9.34
C SER A 230 4.53 -3.40 -8.15
N ASP A 231 5.79 -2.98 -8.28
CA ASP A 231 6.76 -3.18 -7.21
C ASP A 231 6.37 -2.52 -5.88
N THR A 232 5.34 -1.67 -5.95
CA THR A 232 4.65 -0.97 -4.89
C THR A 232 3.19 -1.43 -4.86
N THR A 233 2.91 -2.72 -4.60
CA THR A 233 1.61 -3.05 -4.02
C THR A 233 1.48 -2.18 -2.78
N ASP A 234 0.59 -1.20 -2.83
CA ASP A 234 0.28 -0.38 -1.66
C ASP A 234 0.01 -1.39 -0.54
N ARG A 235 0.81 -1.33 0.53
CA ARG A 235 0.61 -2.25 1.66
C ARG A 235 -0.56 -1.73 2.47
N PRO A 236 -1.35 -2.61 3.13
CA PRO A 236 -2.33 -2.14 4.10
C PRO A 236 -1.65 -1.27 5.15
N MET A 237 -2.19 -0.06 5.35
CA MET A 237 -1.66 0.92 6.30
C MET A 237 -2.61 1.06 7.47
N VAL A 238 -2.06 1.11 8.68
CA VAL A 238 -2.80 1.43 9.90
C VAL A 238 -2.60 2.89 10.24
N PHE A 239 -3.70 3.56 10.54
CA PHE A 239 -3.78 4.95 10.96
C PHE A 239 -4.37 5.03 12.36
N ILE A 240 -3.69 5.75 13.25
CA ILE A 240 -4.13 5.99 14.63
C ILE A 240 -4.07 7.48 14.90
N GLY A 241 -5.22 8.09 15.19
CA GLY A 241 -5.34 9.51 15.47
C GLY A 241 -5.53 9.82 16.95
N TYR A 242 -4.84 10.84 17.48
CA TYR A 242 -5.08 11.37 18.82
C TYR A 242 -5.23 12.88 18.80
N SER A 243 -6.16 13.37 19.62
CA SER A 243 -6.16 14.77 20.02
C SER A 243 -4.94 15.07 20.88
N MET A 244 -4.30 16.19 20.60
CA MET A 244 -3.19 16.71 21.40
C MET A 244 -3.65 17.70 22.48
N MET A 245 -4.96 17.87 22.67
CA MET A 245 -5.55 18.72 23.71
C MET A 245 -5.85 17.93 24.99
N ASP A 246 -5.92 18.64 26.13
CA ASP A 246 -6.25 18.04 27.43
C ASP A 246 -7.66 17.42 27.45
N GLU A 247 -7.76 16.24 28.06
CA GLU A 247 -8.97 15.42 28.18
C GLU A 247 -10.19 16.16 28.76
N LYS A 248 -9.95 17.25 29.52
CA LYS A 248 -11.00 18.06 30.15
C LYS A 248 -11.86 18.87 29.18
N LYS A 249 -11.45 19.03 27.91
CA LYS A 249 -12.21 19.77 26.88
C LYS A 249 -12.87 18.89 25.82
N SER A 250 -12.56 17.60 25.76
CA SER A 250 -12.95 16.73 24.65
C SER A 250 -14.23 15.92 24.92
N SER A 251 -15.29 16.58 25.37
CA SER A 251 -16.57 15.90 25.68
C SER A 251 -17.48 15.68 24.46
N LEU A 252 -17.06 16.09 23.26
CA LEU A 252 -17.72 15.78 22.00
C LEU A 252 -16.65 15.37 20.97
N ASP A 253 -16.84 14.24 20.30
CA ASP A 253 -16.06 13.73 19.14
C ASP A 253 -14.69 13.08 19.37
N ASN A 254 -14.50 12.36 20.49
CA ASN A 254 -13.29 11.56 20.77
C ASN A 254 -13.19 10.22 20.00
N THR A 255 -13.76 10.12 18.80
CA THR A 255 -13.67 8.91 17.96
C THR A 255 -12.96 9.28 16.66
N TRP A 256 -11.64 9.46 16.73
CA TRP A 256 -10.80 9.20 15.56
C TRP A 256 -10.40 7.73 15.63
N PRO A 257 -11.05 6.86 14.83
CA PRO A 257 -10.90 5.43 14.96
C PRO A 257 -9.49 4.99 14.52
N LEU A 258 -9.07 3.84 15.03
CA LEU A 258 -8.13 2.99 14.31
C LEU A 258 -8.70 2.76 12.91
N VAL A 259 -8.04 3.27 11.88
CA VAL A 259 -8.42 3.02 10.49
C VAL A 259 -7.36 2.16 9.85
N VAL A 260 -7.78 1.10 9.18
CA VAL A 260 -6.91 0.36 8.28
C VAL A 260 -7.29 0.76 6.87
N GLU A 261 -6.38 1.42 6.17
CA GLU A 261 -6.50 1.69 4.75
C GLU A 261 -6.04 0.45 3.99
N TRP A 262 -6.98 -0.15 3.27
CA TRP A 262 -6.74 -1.32 2.45
C TRP A 262 -6.48 -0.92 1.00
N PRO A 263 -5.53 -1.57 0.32
CA PRO A 263 -5.36 -1.47 -1.13
C PRO A 263 -6.64 -1.93 -1.84
N VAL A 264 -6.93 -1.34 -3.00
CA VAL A 264 -8.12 -1.69 -3.80
C VAL A 264 -8.09 -3.16 -4.20
N GLU A 265 -6.90 -3.71 -4.40
CA GLU A 265 -6.65 -5.11 -4.76
C GLU A 265 -6.95 -6.09 -3.61
N LEU A 266 -7.10 -5.63 -2.36
CA LEU A 266 -7.35 -6.46 -1.17
C LEU A 266 -8.77 -6.26 -0.63
N GLN A 267 -9.74 -6.15 -1.53
CA GLN A 267 -11.12 -5.84 -1.19
C GLN A 267 -11.76 -6.87 -0.24
N LEU A 268 -11.58 -8.18 -0.49
CA LEU A 268 -12.15 -9.21 0.37
C LEU A 268 -11.45 -9.23 1.73
N SER A 269 -10.12 -9.14 1.75
CA SER A 269 -9.33 -9.00 2.99
C SER A 269 -9.79 -7.82 3.85
N SER A 270 -10.12 -6.69 3.24
CA SER A 270 -10.62 -5.50 3.93
C SER A 270 -11.93 -5.78 4.67
N GLN A 271 -12.82 -6.58 4.07
CA GLN A 271 -14.15 -6.85 4.60
C GLN A 271 -14.12 -7.92 5.71
N VAL A 272 -13.25 -8.92 5.59
CA VAL A 272 -13.19 -10.06 6.53
C VAL A 272 -12.31 -9.79 7.74
N THR A 273 -11.30 -8.93 7.62
CA THR A 273 -10.37 -8.66 8.73
C THR A 273 -11.04 -7.87 9.86
N GLN A 274 -12.11 -7.11 9.55
CA GLN A 274 -12.91 -6.27 10.47
C GLN A 274 -12.08 -5.56 11.55
N THR A 275 -11.83 -4.26 11.37
CA THR A 275 -11.12 -3.45 12.38
C THR A 275 -11.90 -3.49 13.71
N PRO A 276 -11.30 -3.96 14.82
CA PRO A 276 -11.97 -3.97 16.10
C PRO A 276 -12.34 -2.55 16.50
N MET A 277 -13.52 -2.36 17.11
CA MET A 277 -13.89 -1.05 17.64
C MET A 277 -12.85 -0.62 18.68
N SER A 278 -12.28 0.56 18.50
CA SER A 278 -11.35 1.14 19.46
C SER A 278 -12.06 1.35 20.78
N SER A 279 -11.61 0.64 21.82
CA SER A 279 -12.02 0.87 23.21
C SER A 279 -10.89 1.57 23.94
N GLU A 280 -11.21 2.45 24.89
CA GLU A 280 -10.21 3.06 25.78
C GLU A 280 -9.41 2.04 26.59
N ALA A 281 -9.89 0.80 26.69
CA ALA A 281 -9.30 -0.27 27.50
C ALA A 281 -8.31 -1.18 26.75
N ILE A 282 -8.15 -1.05 25.42
CA ILE A 282 -7.32 -1.97 24.61
C ILE A 282 -6.11 -1.21 24.07
N SER A 283 -4.91 -1.78 24.23
CA SER A 283 -3.71 -1.19 23.65
C SER A 283 -3.74 -1.27 22.13
N PHE A 284 -3.32 -0.22 21.42
CA PHE A 284 -3.28 -0.24 19.96
C PHE A 284 -2.30 -1.27 19.40
N VAL A 285 -1.26 -1.63 20.15
CA VAL A 285 -0.38 -2.76 19.80
C VAL A 285 -1.18 -4.06 19.72
N GLU A 286 -2.11 -4.28 20.65
CA GLU A 286 -2.99 -5.45 20.64
C GLU A 286 -3.99 -5.38 19.49
N LEU A 287 -4.52 -4.20 19.18
CA LEU A 287 -5.42 -4.01 18.03
C LEU A 287 -4.70 -4.29 16.70
N ILE A 288 -3.50 -3.74 16.50
CA ILE A 288 -2.66 -3.99 15.32
C ILE A 288 -2.35 -5.48 15.22
N ALA A 289 -1.90 -6.10 16.32
CA ALA A 289 -1.58 -7.53 16.36
C ALA A 289 -2.79 -8.41 16.05
N SER A 290 -3.97 -8.04 16.56
CA SER A 290 -5.25 -8.72 16.30
C SER A 290 -5.67 -8.62 14.83
N CYS A 291 -5.65 -7.40 14.26
CA CYS A 291 -5.92 -7.17 12.83
C CYS A 291 -4.96 -7.98 11.96
N ARG A 292 -3.67 -7.93 12.27
CA ARG A 292 -2.63 -8.67 11.54
C ARG A 292 -2.85 -10.18 11.63
N LYS A 293 -3.15 -10.71 12.81
CA LYS A 293 -3.42 -12.13 13.01
C LYS A 293 -4.62 -12.57 12.18
N LYS A 294 -5.75 -11.85 12.28
CA LYS A 294 -6.96 -12.14 11.50
C LYS A 294 -6.69 -12.10 10.00
N PHE A 295 -6.00 -11.08 9.52
CA PHE A 295 -5.64 -10.98 8.11
C PHE A 295 -4.85 -12.20 7.64
N ILE A 296 -3.76 -12.54 8.34
CA ILE A 296 -2.88 -13.65 7.95
C ILE A 296 -3.63 -14.98 7.99
N GLU A 297 -4.48 -15.19 8.99
CA GLU A 297 -5.29 -16.40 9.14
C GLU A 297 -6.26 -16.57 7.96
N GLN A 298 -7.04 -15.53 7.65
CA GLN A 298 -8.01 -15.59 6.55
C GLN A 298 -7.34 -15.71 5.19
N TRP A 299 -6.25 -14.97 4.97
CA TRP A 299 -5.47 -15.05 3.75
C TRP A 299 -4.84 -16.44 3.56
N ARG A 300 -4.26 -17.02 4.63
CA ARG A 300 -3.68 -18.37 4.60
C ARG A 300 -4.74 -19.43 4.35
N ARG A 301 -5.93 -19.28 4.94
CA ARG A 301 -7.06 -20.19 4.69
C ARG A 301 -7.44 -20.23 3.21
N ARG A 302 -7.57 -19.08 2.55
CA ARG A 302 -7.86 -19.00 1.10
C ARG A 302 -6.72 -19.59 0.27
N LYS A 303 -5.47 -19.25 0.59
CA LYS A 303 -4.28 -19.81 -0.06
C LYS A 303 -4.26 -21.33 0.00
N ASN A 304 -4.50 -21.90 1.18
CA ASN A 304 -4.47 -23.36 1.39
C ASN A 304 -5.63 -24.05 0.65
N PHE A 305 -6.83 -23.46 0.66
CA PHE A 305 -7.97 -23.97 -0.11
C PHE A 305 -7.63 -24.02 -1.60
N ILE A 306 -7.09 -22.94 -2.18
CA ILE A 306 -6.72 -22.89 -3.60
C ILE A 306 -5.59 -23.88 -3.89
N ALA A 307 -4.58 -23.99 -3.01
CA ALA A 307 -3.50 -24.97 -3.18
C ALA A 307 -4.02 -26.41 -3.23
N GLU A 308 -5.03 -26.75 -2.42
CA GLU A 308 -5.65 -28.07 -2.41
C GLU A 308 -6.61 -28.28 -3.59
N LEU A 309 -7.36 -27.25 -4.00
CA LEU A 309 -8.17 -27.28 -5.23
C LEU A 309 -7.31 -27.62 -6.44
N ARG A 310 -6.13 -27.00 -6.54
CA ARG A 310 -5.14 -27.26 -7.61
C ARG A 310 -4.62 -28.69 -7.68
N ARG A 311 -4.72 -29.47 -6.60
CA ARG A 311 -4.35 -30.90 -6.61
C ARG A 311 -5.42 -31.79 -7.24
N ARG A 312 -6.64 -31.26 -7.45
CA ARG A 312 -7.83 -32.05 -7.83
C ARG A 312 -8.41 -31.64 -9.17
N VAL A 313 -8.28 -30.36 -9.54
CA VAL A 313 -8.83 -29.81 -10.77
C VAL A 313 -7.77 -28.98 -11.51
N ILE A 314 -8.00 -28.75 -12.80
CA ILE A 314 -7.18 -27.83 -13.59
C ILE A 314 -7.57 -26.41 -13.23
N VAL A 315 -6.70 -25.69 -12.54
CA VAL A 315 -6.88 -24.26 -12.25
C VAL A 315 -6.25 -23.45 -13.39
N LEU A 316 -7.05 -22.56 -13.97
CA LEU A 316 -6.65 -21.68 -15.06
C LEU A 316 -5.98 -20.41 -14.54
N GLU A 317 -6.61 -19.75 -13.56
CA GLU A 317 -6.15 -18.48 -13.02
C GLU A 317 -6.65 -18.30 -11.58
N TYR A 318 -5.91 -17.59 -10.75
CA TYR A 318 -6.40 -17.16 -9.43
C TYR A 318 -5.83 -15.78 -9.06
N ASP A 319 -6.55 -15.06 -8.21
CA ASP A 319 -6.08 -13.83 -7.61
C ASP A 319 -4.96 -14.14 -6.60
N ALA A 320 -3.72 -13.80 -6.93
CA ALA A 320 -2.57 -14.08 -6.07
C ALA A 320 -2.36 -13.06 -4.93
N LEU A 321 -3.08 -11.94 -4.94
CA LEU A 321 -2.96 -10.89 -3.92
C LEU A 321 -3.91 -11.17 -2.76
N ASP A 322 -5.21 -11.28 -3.05
CA ASP A 322 -6.23 -11.48 -2.02
C ASP A 322 -6.75 -12.93 -1.98
N PHE A 323 -6.45 -13.75 -2.98
CA PHE A 323 -7.04 -15.08 -3.16
C PHE A 323 -8.57 -15.04 -3.15
N SER A 324 -9.14 -13.93 -3.64
CA SER A 324 -10.58 -13.68 -3.61
C SER A 324 -11.35 -14.51 -4.65
N GLN A 325 -10.69 -14.91 -5.73
CA GLN A 325 -11.31 -15.64 -6.83
C GLN A 325 -10.36 -16.64 -7.49
N VAL A 326 -10.93 -17.70 -8.05
CA VAL A 326 -10.22 -18.72 -8.83
C VAL A 326 -11.07 -19.19 -10.01
N PHE A 327 -10.43 -19.34 -11.16
CA PHE A 327 -10.97 -19.89 -12.38
C PHE A 327 -10.43 -21.30 -12.57
N PHE A 328 -11.31 -22.27 -12.77
CA PHE A 328 -10.92 -23.67 -12.87
C PHE A 328 -11.81 -24.43 -13.85
N MET A 329 -11.31 -25.56 -14.33
CA MET A 329 -12.02 -26.42 -15.27
C MET A 329 -12.49 -27.69 -14.58
N LEU A 330 -13.74 -28.06 -14.87
CA LEU A 330 -14.28 -29.37 -14.59
C LEU A 330 -14.59 -30.09 -15.91
N GLN A 331 -14.38 -31.40 -15.87
CA GLN A 331 -14.74 -32.30 -16.96
C GLN A 331 -15.88 -33.19 -16.47
N GLU A 332 -17.00 -33.17 -17.19
CA GLU A 332 -18.16 -34.00 -16.91
C GLU A 332 -18.44 -34.93 -18.09
N GLN A 333 -18.66 -36.20 -17.77
CA GLN A 333 -19.17 -37.19 -18.72
C GLN A 333 -20.11 -38.15 -17.96
N LEU A 334 -21.40 -38.15 -18.29
CA LEU A 334 -22.41 -38.96 -17.60
C LEU A 334 -22.16 -40.47 -17.72
N ASP A 335 -21.82 -40.91 -18.92
CA ASP A 335 -21.43 -42.28 -19.22
C ASP A 335 -20.45 -42.29 -20.41
N VAL A 336 -19.92 -43.47 -20.75
CA VAL A 336 -18.91 -43.62 -21.81
C VAL A 336 -19.42 -43.19 -23.20
N GLN A 337 -20.75 -43.13 -23.40
CA GLN A 337 -21.40 -42.76 -24.66
C GLN A 337 -21.85 -41.28 -24.69
N ALA A 338 -21.95 -40.63 -23.53
CA ALA A 338 -22.35 -39.24 -23.40
C ALA A 338 -21.25 -38.29 -23.89
N PRO A 339 -21.62 -37.13 -24.48
CA PRO A 339 -20.66 -36.14 -24.91
C PRO A 339 -19.90 -35.58 -23.72
N LEU A 340 -18.58 -35.47 -23.89
CA LEU A 340 -17.71 -34.84 -22.90
C LEU A 340 -18.03 -33.35 -22.80
N ARG A 341 -18.30 -32.87 -21.58
CA ARG A 341 -18.50 -31.45 -21.30
C ARG A 341 -17.30 -30.92 -20.54
N ILE A 342 -16.69 -29.87 -21.08
CA ILE A 342 -15.65 -29.10 -20.42
C ILE A 342 -16.31 -27.82 -19.93
N MET A 343 -16.25 -27.60 -18.62
CA MET A 343 -16.89 -26.47 -17.95
C MET A 343 -15.82 -25.58 -17.35
N VAL A 344 -15.88 -24.29 -17.67
CA VAL A 344 -15.04 -23.28 -17.02
C VAL A 344 -15.87 -22.60 -15.94
N LEU A 345 -15.37 -22.69 -14.71
CA LEU A 345 -16.04 -22.20 -13.52
C LEU A 345 -15.22 -21.11 -12.87
N ARG A 346 -15.91 -20.11 -12.33
CA ARG A 346 -15.36 -19.09 -11.45
C ARG A 346 -15.89 -19.31 -10.04
N LEU A 347 -15.00 -19.52 -9.09
CA LEU A 347 -15.29 -19.46 -7.65
C LEU A 347 -14.90 -18.08 -7.14
N GLU A 348 -15.83 -17.40 -6.48
CA GLU A 348 -15.61 -16.17 -5.71
C GLU A 348 -15.86 -16.46 -4.22
N PHE A 349 -14.89 -16.15 -3.38
CA PHE A 349 -15.08 -16.15 -1.93
C PHE A 349 -15.88 -14.91 -1.52
N THR A 350 -17.00 -15.11 -0.84
CA THR A 350 -17.82 -14.00 -0.33
C THR A 350 -17.45 -13.67 1.11
N THR A 351 -17.78 -12.48 1.57
CA THR A 351 -17.61 -12.11 2.98
C THR A 351 -18.42 -13.02 3.90
N ALA A 352 -19.63 -13.41 3.48
CA ALA A 352 -20.53 -14.27 4.25
C ALA A 352 -19.89 -15.62 4.59
N TYR A 353 -19.19 -16.25 3.64
CA TYR A 353 -18.48 -17.51 3.85
C TYR A 353 -17.52 -17.45 5.05
N PHE A 354 -16.84 -16.33 5.29
CA PHE A 354 -15.90 -16.21 6.41
C PHE A 354 -16.58 -15.99 7.76
N PHE A 355 -17.84 -15.55 7.76
CA PHE A 355 -18.64 -15.42 8.99
C PHE A 355 -19.40 -16.71 9.33
N THR A 356 -19.84 -17.47 8.33
CA THR A 356 -20.72 -18.63 8.50
C THR A 356 -20.00 -19.96 8.34
N ASN A 357 -18.90 -19.99 7.59
CA ASN A 357 -18.22 -21.19 7.09
C ASN A 357 -19.11 -22.13 6.26
N CYS A 358 -20.20 -21.63 5.68
CA CYS A 358 -21.11 -22.41 4.85
C CYS A 358 -20.70 -22.39 3.37
N MET A 359 -20.60 -23.55 2.72
CA MET A 359 -20.27 -23.64 1.28
C MET A 359 -21.32 -22.96 0.38
N SER A 360 -22.58 -22.93 0.81
CA SER A 360 -23.65 -22.21 0.13
C SER A 360 -23.41 -20.70 0.00
N ASP A 361 -22.54 -20.14 0.82
CA ASP A 361 -22.18 -18.72 0.75
C ASP A 361 -21.06 -18.45 -0.26
N LEU A 362 -20.39 -19.47 -0.77
CA LEU A 362 -19.48 -19.32 -1.91
C LEU A 362 -20.28 -19.06 -3.18
N ARG A 363 -19.73 -18.22 -4.07
CA ARG A 363 -20.37 -17.95 -5.35
C ARG A 363 -19.62 -18.69 -6.45
N VAL A 364 -20.29 -19.67 -7.06
CA VAL A 364 -19.79 -20.40 -8.22
C VAL A 364 -20.57 -19.96 -9.45
N SER A 365 -19.87 -19.63 -10.53
CA SER A 365 -20.46 -19.25 -11.79
C SER A 365 -19.88 -20.05 -12.95
N LEU A 366 -20.74 -20.59 -13.80
CA LEU A 366 -20.37 -21.20 -15.08
C LEU A 366 -20.19 -20.10 -16.14
N LEU A 367 -19.03 -20.10 -16.79
CA LEU A 367 -18.68 -19.15 -17.85
C LEU A 367 -19.03 -19.76 -19.21
N SER A 368 -19.80 -19.05 -20.04
CA SER A 368 -20.32 -19.59 -21.30
C SER A 368 -19.40 -19.36 -22.52
N GLY A 369 -18.26 -18.68 -22.37
CA GLY A 369 -17.30 -18.42 -23.45
C GLY A 369 -17.77 -17.44 -24.54
N ASP A 370 -19.06 -17.11 -24.58
CA ASP A 370 -19.66 -16.16 -25.53
C ASP A 370 -19.65 -14.73 -24.97
N ASP A 371 -19.09 -13.80 -25.75
CA ASP A 371 -19.10 -12.37 -25.42
C ASP A 371 -20.55 -11.85 -25.28
N GLY A 372 -20.89 -11.36 -24.09
CA GLY A 372 -22.19 -10.75 -23.79
C GLY A 372 -23.22 -11.67 -23.13
N VAL A 373 -22.90 -12.94 -22.88
CA VAL A 373 -23.75 -13.84 -22.08
C VAL A 373 -23.35 -13.75 -20.62
N SER A 374 -24.31 -13.44 -19.75
CA SER A 374 -24.08 -13.37 -18.30
C SER A 374 -23.67 -14.74 -17.73
N PRO A 375 -22.66 -14.81 -16.84
CA PRO A 375 -22.32 -16.04 -16.14
C PRO A 375 -23.53 -16.64 -15.42
N VAL A 376 -23.68 -17.97 -15.50
CA VAL A 376 -24.77 -18.69 -14.84
C VAL A 376 -24.33 -19.03 -13.42
N ILE A 377 -25.06 -18.56 -12.42
CA ILE A 377 -24.77 -18.87 -11.01
C ILE A 377 -25.18 -20.33 -10.73
N VAL A 378 -24.24 -21.11 -10.22
CA VAL A 378 -24.47 -22.49 -9.76
C VAL A 378 -24.78 -22.44 -8.27
N SER A 379 -25.99 -22.82 -7.89
CA SER A 379 -26.38 -22.92 -6.48
C SER A 379 -25.66 -24.09 -5.81
N LEU A 380 -25.10 -23.84 -4.63
CA LEU A 380 -24.47 -24.85 -3.80
C LEU A 380 -25.36 -25.16 -2.59
N ASP A 381 -25.43 -26.43 -2.21
CA ASP A 381 -26.19 -26.82 -1.02
C ASP A 381 -25.52 -26.33 0.28
N ALA A 382 -26.34 -26.19 1.32
CA ALA A 382 -25.85 -25.81 2.64
C ALA A 382 -25.00 -26.94 3.25
N SER A 383 -23.82 -26.57 3.74
CA SER A 383 -22.91 -27.46 4.47
C SER A 383 -22.71 -26.95 5.89
N SER A 384 -22.62 -27.83 6.89
CA SER A 384 -22.09 -27.49 8.21
C SER A 384 -20.74 -28.18 8.42
N ILE A 385 -19.65 -27.41 8.40
CA ILE A 385 -18.32 -27.93 8.77
C ILE A 385 -18.14 -27.71 10.27
N SER A 386 -17.95 -28.79 11.04
CA SER A 386 -17.64 -28.70 12.46
C SER A 386 -16.17 -28.30 12.65
N HIS A 387 -15.93 -27.21 13.39
CA HIS A 387 -14.59 -26.77 13.76
C HIS A 387 -13.84 -27.89 14.52
N ASN A 388 -12.75 -28.41 13.96
CA ASN A 388 -11.71 -29.07 14.73
C ASN A 388 -10.35 -28.65 14.18
N SER A 389 -9.54 -28.09 15.08
CA SER A 389 -8.34 -27.30 14.83
C SER A 389 -7.19 -28.09 14.18
N ASP A 390 -7.20 -28.18 12.85
CA ASP A 390 -5.98 -28.41 12.05
C ASP A 390 -6.14 -27.82 10.63
N ASP A 391 -5.59 -26.62 10.40
CA ASP A 391 -5.78 -25.81 9.17
C ASP A 391 -5.51 -26.58 7.85
N GLY A 392 -4.61 -27.57 7.89
CA GLY A 392 -4.23 -28.38 6.73
C GLY A 392 -5.20 -29.53 6.43
N ALA A 393 -5.70 -30.22 7.47
CA ALA A 393 -6.67 -31.30 7.32
C ALA A 393 -8.06 -30.77 6.96
N ASP A 394 -8.41 -29.59 7.48
CA ASP A 394 -9.67 -28.90 7.17
C ASP A 394 -9.75 -28.46 5.71
N SER A 395 -8.64 -27.99 5.11
CA SER A 395 -8.64 -27.52 3.72
C SER A 395 -8.95 -28.64 2.71
N GLN A 396 -8.45 -29.86 2.95
CA GLN A 396 -8.74 -31.03 2.11
C GLN A 396 -10.21 -31.43 2.15
N ALA A 397 -10.77 -31.53 3.35
CA ALA A 397 -12.19 -31.84 3.51
C ALA A 397 -13.08 -30.76 2.88
N CYS A 398 -12.74 -29.48 3.09
CA CYS A 398 -13.44 -28.34 2.49
C CYS A 398 -13.47 -28.42 0.97
N VAL A 399 -12.34 -28.72 0.32
CA VAL A 399 -12.26 -28.78 -1.15
C VAL A 399 -13.01 -29.99 -1.71
N ILE A 400 -12.96 -31.15 -1.04
CA ILE A 400 -13.75 -32.33 -1.44
C ILE A 400 -15.24 -31.98 -1.45
N GLN A 401 -15.73 -31.46 -0.32
CA GLN A 401 -17.14 -31.08 -0.19
C GLN A 401 -17.53 -30.02 -1.20
N PHE A 402 -16.69 -28.99 -1.38
CA PHE A 402 -16.91 -27.96 -2.39
C PHE A 402 -17.09 -28.54 -3.80
N LEU A 403 -16.22 -29.47 -4.21
CA LEU A 403 -16.30 -30.10 -5.53
C LEU A 403 -17.55 -30.98 -5.67
N GLU A 404 -17.92 -31.74 -4.62
CA GLU A 404 -19.15 -32.54 -4.58
C GLU A 404 -20.40 -31.66 -4.72
N PHE A 405 -20.50 -30.58 -3.94
CA PHE A 405 -21.62 -29.64 -4.04
C PHE A 405 -21.68 -28.92 -5.38
N THR A 406 -20.51 -28.56 -5.93
CA THR A 406 -20.42 -27.94 -7.26
C THR A 406 -20.90 -28.91 -8.34
N GLN A 407 -20.48 -30.18 -8.27
CA GLN A 407 -20.92 -31.21 -9.21
C GLN A 407 -22.42 -31.46 -9.11
N ASN A 408 -22.98 -31.56 -7.91
CA ASN A 408 -24.42 -31.72 -7.71
C ASN A 408 -25.21 -30.53 -8.24
N GLY A 409 -24.76 -29.30 -7.96
CA GLY A 409 -25.38 -28.07 -8.48
C GLY A 409 -25.35 -28.00 -10.02
N LEU A 410 -24.25 -28.42 -10.64
CA LEU A 410 -24.13 -28.51 -12.10
C LEU A 410 -25.05 -29.59 -12.68
N LEU A 411 -25.11 -30.77 -12.07
CA LEU A 411 -26.00 -31.85 -12.49
C LEU A 411 -27.46 -31.41 -12.42
N GLN A 412 -27.87 -30.76 -11.33
CA GLN A 412 -29.22 -30.21 -11.21
C GLN A 412 -29.48 -29.13 -12.26
N HIS A 413 -28.50 -28.26 -12.54
CA HIS A 413 -28.63 -27.23 -13.57
C HIS A 413 -28.84 -27.83 -14.97
N PHE A 414 -28.10 -28.88 -15.33
CA PHE A 414 -28.16 -29.48 -16.66
C PHE A 414 -29.25 -30.55 -16.84
N TYR A 415 -29.66 -31.22 -15.76
CA TYR A 415 -30.47 -32.44 -15.82
C TYR A 415 -31.63 -32.49 -14.83
N GLY A 416 -31.79 -31.49 -13.95
CA GLY A 416 -32.82 -31.45 -12.90
C GLY A 416 -34.23 -31.09 -13.39
N HIS A 417 -34.68 -31.72 -14.48
CA HIS A 417 -36.04 -31.58 -15.01
C HIS A 417 -37.04 -32.56 -14.38
#